data_AF-A0A382NQG7-F1
#
_entry.id   AF-A0A382NQG7-F1
#
_cell.length_a   1.000
_cell.length_b   1.000
_cell.length_c   1.000
_cell.angle_alpha   90.00
_cell.angle_beta   90.00
_cell.angle_gamma   90.00
#
_symmetry.space_group_name_H-M   'P 1'
#
loop_
_entity.id
_entity.type
_entity.pdbx_description
1 polymer ?
#
loop_
_entity_poly.entity_id
_entity_poly.type
_entity_poly.pdbx_seq_one_letter_code
_entity_poly.pdbx_strand_id
1 'polypeptide(L)'
;TENCSTYATVPSVAENGTWTGTPGFTHPDDANAYSMGWGISLSSVFAQFGPADLVNGQYGVDYGVGTDMENWGMVTIDYEDADHTLPTDLEIYWEAHDGTSSGLGVDSLGFLNGFTGIPVAPGDTVTISNMEAYLAYVHPDTMLWYMLGWTGGGDGPLTQPMLGGSGHTIDPTNPDSYTIDPLTGDTLPAGTVAANHGYIFDPVGGDGLPFNGDEPLAATGFFFTYNFMEAAGIFPAVLNAHLAAGAGLEDALAAASDSVAFIYVDAETAAAIGASVASSLYADYVACLGTGASADVCAAVLEAGPTMTLIGVQQACDYDCGVDDSGWDYDPEYETGRLVFEVDNSCIPDNTTQRVNTFWTYDG
;
A
#
# COMPACT_ATOMS: atom_id res chain seq x y z
N THR A 1 -6.02 -14.96 -1.19
CA THR A 1 -5.11 -14.11 -0.40
C THR A 1 -4.01 -14.99 0.14
N GLU A 2 -2.80 -14.81 -0.37
CA GLU A 2 -1.59 -15.44 0.16
C GLU A 2 -1.33 -14.85 1.55
N ASN A 3 -1.27 -15.68 2.59
CA ASN A 3 -0.98 -15.21 3.93
C ASN A 3 0.55 -15.01 4.06
N CYS A 4 1.04 -13.83 3.63
CA CYS A 4 2.45 -13.44 3.67
C CYS A 4 2.97 -13.16 5.11
N SER A 5 2.29 -13.65 6.16
CA SER A 5 2.73 -13.59 7.56
C SER A 5 3.34 -14.94 7.97
N THR A 6 4.67 -15.05 7.89
CA THR A 6 5.38 -16.28 8.24
C THR A 6 6.35 -16.08 9.40
N TYR A 7 6.42 -17.07 10.28
CA TYR A 7 7.47 -17.21 11.29
C TYR A 7 8.50 -18.24 10.82
N ALA A 8 9.78 -18.01 11.08
CA ALA A 8 10.85 -18.93 10.72
C ALA A 8 10.84 -20.17 11.63
N THR A 9 10.97 -21.37 11.05
CA THR A 9 11.29 -22.60 11.78
C THR A 9 12.59 -23.17 11.22
N VAL A 10 13.52 -23.56 12.09
CA VAL A 10 14.80 -24.18 11.70
C VAL A 10 14.68 -25.70 11.93
N PRO A 11 14.46 -26.51 10.88
CA PRO A 11 14.45 -27.96 11.02
C PRO A 11 15.88 -28.51 11.19
N SER A 12 16.01 -29.73 11.74
CA SER A 12 17.31 -30.42 11.78
C SER A 12 17.71 -30.89 10.38
N VAL A 13 18.94 -30.56 9.98
CA VAL A 13 19.47 -30.76 8.62
C VAL A 13 20.49 -31.90 8.59
N ALA A 14 20.39 -32.76 7.56
CA ALA A 14 21.44 -33.68 7.13
C ALA A 14 21.46 -33.70 5.60
N GLU A 15 22.64 -33.55 4.98
CA GLU A 15 22.74 -33.46 3.52
C GLU A 15 24.05 -34.05 2.95
N ASN A 16 24.09 -34.18 1.62
CA ASN A 16 25.22 -34.67 0.85
C ASN A 16 25.61 -33.62 -0.20
N GLY A 17 26.48 -32.68 0.19
CA GLY A 17 26.91 -31.57 -0.66
C GLY A 17 28.13 -31.90 -1.52
N THR A 18 28.31 -31.17 -2.64
CA THR A 18 29.57 -31.17 -3.41
C THR A 18 30.31 -29.86 -3.18
N TRP A 19 31.56 -29.97 -2.76
CA TRP A 19 32.42 -28.84 -2.39
C TRP A 19 33.50 -28.63 -3.45
N THR A 20 33.81 -27.37 -3.72
CA THR A 20 34.87 -26.96 -4.63
C THR A 20 35.77 -25.93 -3.95
N GLY A 21 37.03 -25.87 -4.36
CA GLY A 21 37.99 -24.93 -3.79
C GLY A 21 38.92 -24.38 -4.86
N THR A 22 39.46 -23.19 -4.60
CA THR A 22 40.50 -22.53 -5.39
C THR A 22 41.83 -22.60 -4.65
N PRO A 23 42.96 -22.35 -5.34
CA PRO A 23 44.23 -22.13 -4.65
C PRO A 23 44.12 -20.99 -3.63
N GLY A 24 44.86 -21.12 -2.52
CA GLY A 24 44.90 -20.16 -1.43
C GLY A 24 46.27 -19.54 -1.23
N PHE A 25 46.43 -18.79 -0.15
CA PHE A 25 47.69 -18.22 0.26
C PHE A 25 47.90 -18.33 1.77
N THR A 26 49.16 -18.48 2.18
CA THR A 26 49.58 -18.29 3.57
C THR A 26 49.58 -16.81 3.89
N HIS A 27 48.97 -16.41 5.00
CA HIS A 27 48.90 -14.99 5.37
C HIS A 27 50.30 -14.41 5.59
N PRO A 28 50.61 -13.24 5.01
CA PRO A 28 51.93 -12.63 5.17
C PRO A 28 52.20 -12.18 6.61
N ASP A 29 51.14 -11.90 7.37
CA ASP A 29 51.19 -11.47 8.76
C ASP A 29 51.03 -12.64 9.76
N ASP A 30 50.65 -13.83 9.27
CA ASP A 30 50.54 -15.05 10.08
C ASP A 30 50.89 -16.30 9.25
N ALA A 31 52.08 -16.86 9.50
CA ALA A 31 52.56 -18.05 8.80
C ALA A 31 51.73 -19.31 9.12
N ASN A 32 50.96 -19.30 10.20
CA ASN A 32 50.13 -20.41 10.63
C ASN A 32 48.71 -20.34 10.06
N ALA A 33 48.33 -19.26 9.37
CA ALA A 33 47.01 -19.12 8.77
C ALA A 33 47.06 -19.31 7.25
N TYR A 34 46.12 -20.06 6.70
CA TYR A 34 45.97 -20.28 5.27
C TYR A 34 44.53 -20.03 4.83
N SER A 35 44.32 -19.14 3.87
CA SER A 35 42.99 -18.87 3.30
C SER A 35 42.90 -19.34 1.87
N MET A 36 41.78 -19.97 1.52
CA MET A 36 41.45 -20.38 0.16
C MET A 36 39.96 -20.15 -0.14
N GLY A 37 39.62 -20.03 -1.42
CA GLY A 37 38.21 -20.00 -1.80
C GLY A 37 37.55 -21.35 -1.57
N TRP A 38 36.30 -21.29 -1.14
CA TRP A 38 35.50 -22.46 -0.84
C TRP A 38 34.07 -22.25 -1.33
N GLY A 39 33.52 -23.25 -2.03
CA GLY A 39 32.22 -23.14 -2.69
C GLY A 39 31.41 -24.41 -2.63
N ILE A 40 30.10 -24.26 -2.66
CA ILE A 40 29.10 -25.34 -2.72
C ILE A 40 28.46 -25.33 -4.10
N SER A 41 28.70 -26.36 -4.90
CA SER A 41 28.16 -26.46 -6.26
C SER A 41 26.90 -27.33 -6.35
N LEU A 42 26.58 -28.07 -5.29
CA LEU A 42 25.36 -28.86 -5.19
C LEU A 42 24.99 -28.99 -3.72
N SER A 43 23.88 -28.39 -3.33
CA SER A 43 23.23 -28.58 -2.04
C SER A 43 21.72 -28.42 -2.21
N SER A 44 20.96 -29.19 -1.44
CA SER A 44 19.50 -29.07 -1.35
C SER A 44 19.05 -28.32 -0.10
N VAL A 45 19.99 -27.81 0.70
CA VAL A 45 19.72 -27.18 2.00
C VAL A 45 20.47 -25.87 2.18
N PHE A 46 21.76 -25.82 1.85
CA PHE A 46 22.55 -24.60 1.84
C PHE A 46 22.51 -23.91 0.48
N ALA A 47 22.78 -22.61 0.51
CA ALA A 47 22.98 -21.80 -0.67
C ALA A 47 24.14 -22.35 -1.51
N GLN A 48 24.01 -22.26 -2.83
CA GLN A 48 25.09 -22.53 -3.77
C GLN A 48 25.92 -21.26 -3.97
N PHE A 49 27.24 -21.39 -3.90
CA PHE A 49 28.17 -20.27 -4.09
C PHE A 49 29.52 -20.76 -4.61
N GLY A 50 30.21 -19.89 -5.35
CA GLY A 50 31.50 -20.18 -5.96
C GLY A 50 32.66 -20.04 -4.97
N PRO A 51 33.75 -20.80 -5.14
CA PRO A 51 34.99 -20.54 -4.42
C PRO A 51 35.67 -19.28 -4.98
N ALA A 52 35.86 -18.25 -4.16
CA ALA A 52 36.54 -17.03 -4.60
C ALA A 52 38.02 -17.28 -4.94
N ASP A 53 38.54 -16.70 -6.02
CA ASP A 53 39.99 -16.68 -6.26
C ASP A 53 40.62 -15.59 -5.38
N LEU A 54 41.10 -15.98 -4.20
CA LEU A 54 41.70 -15.04 -3.25
C LEU A 54 43.12 -14.61 -3.64
N VAL A 55 43.75 -15.27 -4.63
CA VAL A 55 45.13 -15.02 -5.02
C VAL A 55 45.21 -14.05 -6.19
N ASN A 56 44.33 -14.22 -7.19
CA ASN A 56 44.33 -13.40 -8.40
C ASN A 56 43.07 -12.55 -8.57
N GLY A 57 42.01 -12.82 -7.80
CA GLY A 57 40.76 -12.08 -7.85
C GLY A 57 40.70 -10.93 -6.84
N GLN A 58 39.81 -9.98 -7.11
CA GLN A 58 39.55 -8.81 -6.28
C GLN A 58 38.06 -8.73 -5.89
N TYR A 59 37.77 -8.56 -4.60
CA TYR A 59 36.41 -8.34 -4.11
C TYR A 59 35.78 -7.08 -4.73
N GLY A 60 34.52 -7.20 -5.17
CA GLY A 60 33.77 -6.16 -5.87
C GLY A 60 34.15 -6.00 -7.36
N VAL A 61 35.06 -6.82 -7.88
CA VAL A 61 35.40 -6.90 -9.32
C VAL A 61 35.20 -8.31 -9.84
N ASP A 62 35.86 -9.30 -9.24
CA ASP A 62 35.85 -10.69 -9.68
C ASP A 62 34.87 -11.57 -8.87
N TYR A 63 34.63 -11.20 -7.60
CA TYR A 63 33.66 -11.86 -6.72
C TYR A 63 33.04 -10.85 -5.73
N GLY A 64 31.82 -11.12 -5.26
CA GLY A 64 31.05 -10.23 -4.38
C GLY A 64 29.91 -9.47 -5.08
N VAL A 65 29.16 -8.68 -4.30
CA VAL A 65 27.94 -7.99 -4.75
C VAL A 65 28.17 -7.20 -6.05
N GLY A 66 27.31 -7.43 -7.05
CA GLY A 66 27.38 -6.75 -8.35
C GLY A 66 28.46 -7.26 -9.33
N THR A 67 29.11 -8.39 -9.03
CA THR A 67 30.07 -9.08 -9.94
C THR A 67 29.44 -10.31 -10.60
N ASP A 68 30.13 -10.92 -11.58
CA ASP A 68 29.71 -12.18 -12.21
C ASP A 68 29.68 -13.37 -11.21
N MET A 69 30.41 -13.28 -10.08
CA MET A 69 30.39 -14.23 -8.97
C MET A 69 29.85 -13.57 -7.70
N GLU A 70 28.56 -13.24 -7.73
CA GLU A 70 27.89 -12.58 -6.62
C GLU A 70 27.79 -13.46 -5.36
N ASN A 71 27.53 -14.76 -5.55
CA ASN A 71 27.51 -15.75 -4.48
C ASN A 71 28.90 -16.38 -4.34
N TRP A 72 29.57 -16.16 -3.23
CA TRP A 72 30.95 -16.59 -3.05
C TRP A 72 31.26 -17.02 -1.61
N GLY A 73 32.31 -17.82 -1.44
CA GLY A 73 32.78 -18.24 -0.13
C GLY A 73 34.29 -18.39 -0.03
N MET A 74 34.77 -18.38 1.21
CA MET A 74 36.15 -18.64 1.58
C MET A 74 36.22 -19.45 2.87
N VAL A 75 37.38 -20.07 3.06
CA VAL A 75 37.73 -20.75 4.29
C VAL A 75 39.13 -20.31 4.70
N THR A 76 39.30 -20.07 5.99
CA THR A 76 40.59 -19.84 6.63
C THR A 76 40.83 -20.99 7.60
N ILE A 77 42.00 -21.59 7.49
CA ILE A 77 42.45 -22.68 8.36
C ILE A 77 43.65 -22.18 9.13
N ASP A 78 43.58 -22.28 10.45
CA ASP A 78 44.72 -22.03 11.32
C ASP A 78 45.42 -23.34 11.65
N TYR A 79 46.74 -23.28 11.78
CA TYR A 79 47.62 -24.43 12.03
C TYR A 79 48.51 -24.21 13.25
N GLU A 80 48.95 -25.30 13.88
CA GLU A 80 49.96 -25.22 14.95
C GLU A 80 51.35 -24.85 14.40
N ASP A 81 51.58 -25.11 13.12
CA ASP A 81 52.88 -25.03 12.47
C ASP A 81 52.83 -24.33 11.10
N ALA A 82 53.94 -23.69 10.74
CA ALA A 82 54.08 -22.96 9.48
C ALA A 82 54.21 -23.85 8.24
N ASP A 83 54.38 -25.18 8.41
CA ASP A 83 54.37 -26.16 7.33
C ASP A 83 52.93 -26.68 7.04
N HIS A 84 51.92 -26.16 7.75
CA HIS A 84 50.48 -26.43 7.60
C HIS A 84 50.13 -27.91 7.76
N THR A 85 50.73 -28.57 8.76
CA THR A 85 50.55 -30.02 8.96
C THR A 85 49.46 -30.39 9.97
N LEU A 86 49.21 -29.53 10.96
CA LEU A 86 48.24 -29.77 12.04
C LEU A 86 47.23 -28.61 12.15
N PRO A 87 45.99 -28.76 11.67
CA PRO A 87 44.97 -27.71 11.77
C PRO A 87 44.40 -27.59 13.19
N THR A 88 44.16 -26.37 13.66
CA THR A 88 43.56 -26.07 14.98
C THR A 88 42.17 -25.48 14.86
N ASP A 89 41.98 -24.53 13.95
CA ASP A 89 40.74 -23.79 13.82
C ASP A 89 40.35 -23.66 12.34
N LEU A 90 39.05 -23.54 12.13
CA LEU A 90 38.44 -23.40 10.82
C LEU A 90 37.44 -22.26 10.88
N GLU A 91 37.69 -21.20 10.12
CA GLU A 91 36.75 -20.11 9.88
C GLU A 91 36.18 -20.28 8.46
N ILE A 92 34.85 -20.33 8.35
CA ILE A 92 34.17 -20.40 7.06
C ILE A 92 33.29 -19.18 6.90
N TYR A 93 33.48 -18.48 5.77
CA TYR A 93 32.66 -17.35 5.37
C TYR A 93 32.00 -17.62 4.02
N TRP A 94 30.71 -17.28 3.89
CA TRP A 94 30.07 -17.19 2.59
C TRP A 94 29.00 -16.09 2.55
N GLU A 95 28.78 -15.61 1.34
CA GLU A 95 27.73 -14.66 0.96
C GLU A 95 26.89 -15.28 -0.15
N ALA A 96 25.57 -15.31 0.03
CA ALA A 96 24.63 -15.79 -0.97
C ALA A 96 23.38 -14.90 -1.03
N HIS A 97 22.94 -14.62 -2.25
CA HIS A 97 21.77 -13.79 -2.59
C HIS A 97 20.66 -14.66 -3.16
N ASP A 98 19.41 -14.27 -2.97
CA ASP A 98 18.29 -14.97 -3.59
C ASP A 98 18.41 -14.92 -5.12
N GLY A 99 18.30 -16.08 -5.76
CA GLY A 99 18.55 -16.20 -7.18
C GLY A 99 18.71 -17.65 -7.65
N THR A 100 18.54 -17.86 -8.95
CA THR A 100 18.74 -19.17 -9.58
C THR A 100 20.17 -19.70 -9.42
N SER A 101 21.15 -18.80 -9.28
CA SER A 101 22.57 -19.14 -9.08
C SER A 101 22.89 -19.64 -7.67
N SER A 102 22.14 -19.23 -6.65
CA SER A 102 22.27 -19.72 -5.27
C SER A 102 21.31 -20.87 -4.96
N GLY A 103 20.25 -21.02 -5.75
CA GLY A 103 19.14 -21.93 -5.46
C GLY A 103 18.28 -21.49 -4.29
N LEU A 104 18.44 -20.24 -3.83
CA LEU A 104 17.65 -19.64 -2.75
C LEU A 104 16.60 -18.67 -3.29
N GLY A 105 15.49 -18.56 -2.57
CA GLY A 105 14.51 -17.49 -2.74
C GLY A 105 13.87 -17.39 -4.13
N VAL A 106 13.94 -18.44 -4.97
CA VAL A 106 13.34 -18.45 -6.31
C VAL A 106 12.43 -19.66 -6.57
N ASP A 107 11.41 -19.45 -7.39
CA ASP A 107 10.52 -20.50 -7.87
C ASP A 107 11.11 -21.32 -9.04
N SER A 108 10.35 -22.29 -9.55
CA SER A 108 10.75 -23.14 -10.68
C SER A 108 10.98 -22.39 -12.00
N LEU A 109 10.57 -21.12 -12.09
CA LEU A 109 10.73 -20.25 -13.25
C LEU A 109 11.85 -19.22 -13.03
N GLY A 110 12.46 -19.19 -11.85
CA GLY A 110 13.54 -18.28 -11.48
C GLY A 110 13.08 -16.92 -10.95
N PHE A 111 11.79 -16.76 -10.61
CA PHE A 111 11.27 -15.55 -9.98
C PHE A 111 11.44 -15.60 -8.47
N LEU A 112 11.68 -14.44 -7.84
CA LEU A 112 11.74 -14.35 -6.38
C LEU A 112 10.43 -14.87 -5.77
N ASN A 113 10.55 -15.78 -4.80
CA ASN A 113 9.43 -16.40 -4.10
C ASN A 113 9.33 -15.97 -2.62
N GLY A 114 10.28 -15.14 -2.17
CA GLY A 114 10.20 -14.44 -0.90
C GLY A 114 9.31 -13.21 -1.06
N PHE A 115 8.42 -12.99 -0.09
CA PHE A 115 7.56 -11.81 -0.06
C PHE A 115 7.52 -11.24 1.35
N THR A 116 7.63 -9.91 1.45
CA THR A 116 7.30 -9.17 2.66
C THR A 116 5.92 -8.54 2.50
N GLY A 117 5.00 -8.83 3.41
CA GLY A 117 3.71 -8.15 3.47
C GLY A 117 3.84 -6.80 4.18
N ILE A 118 3.21 -5.76 3.64
CA ILE A 118 2.95 -4.51 4.39
C ILE A 118 1.50 -4.58 4.90
N PRO A 119 1.27 -4.83 6.20
CA PRO A 119 -0.07 -5.06 6.74
C PRO A 119 -0.79 -3.79 7.18
N VAL A 120 -0.18 -2.62 7.01
CA VAL A 120 -0.68 -1.35 7.57
C VAL A 120 -0.37 -0.20 6.62
N ALA A 121 -1.29 0.75 6.53
CA ALA A 121 -1.11 2.02 5.86
C ALA A 121 -1.02 3.17 6.88
N PRO A 122 -0.39 4.30 6.54
CA PRO A 122 -0.51 5.51 7.34
C PRO A 122 -1.97 5.95 7.45
N GLY A 123 -2.39 6.30 8.65
CA GLY A 123 -3.67 6.94 8.92
C GLY A 123 -3.58 7.85 10.13
N ASP A 124 -4.68 8.44 10.55
CA ASP A 124 -4.73 9.26 11.74
C ASP A 124 -6.07 9.23 12.48
N THR A 125 -6.05 9.56 13.77
CA THR A 125 -7.22 9.50 14.68
C THR A 125 -7.84 10.86 15.00
N VAL A 126 -7.36 11.95 14.39
CA VAL A 126 -7.69 13.32 14.81
C VAL A 126 -8.33 14.16 13.70
N THR A 127 -8.08 13.85 12.44
CA THR A 127 -8.56 14.63 11.28
C THR A 127 -10.07 14.73 11.28
N ILE A 128 -10.80 13.62 11.41
CA ILE A 128 -12.27 13.62 11.39
C ILE A 128 -12.82 14.51 12.53
N SER A 129 -12.33 14.35 13.76
CA SER A 129 -12.76 15.18 14.90
C SER A 129 -12.38 16.66 14.76
N ASN A 130 -11.20 16.95 14.19
CA ASN A 130 -10.79 18.33 13.91
C ASN A 130 -11.68 18.97 12.83
N MET A 131 -12.09 18.20 11.83
CA MET A 131 -12.97 18.65 10.76
C MET A 131 -14.40 18.87 11.24
N GLU A 132 -14.90 18.04 12.18
CA GLU A 132 -16.16 18.31 12.87
C GLU A 132 -16.13 19.65 13.61
N ALA A 133 -15.06 19.87 14.39
CA ALA A 133 -14.87 21.12 15.10
C ALA A 133 -14.76 22.31 14.13
N TYR A 134 -14.05 22.13 13.01
CA TYR A 134 -13.94 23.15 11.96
C TYR A 134 -15.32 23.52 11.40
N LEU A 135 -16.17 22.54 11.06
CA LEU A 135 -17.53 22.77 10.60
C LEU A 135 -18.37 23.52 11.65
N ALA A 136 -18.29 23.10 12.92
CA ALA A 136 -19.06 23.71 14.00
C ALA A 136 -18.67 25.18 14.29
N TYR A 137 -17.38 25.50 14.19
CA TYR A 137 -16.86 26.82 14.59
C TYR A 137 -16.64 27.79 13.42
N VAL A 138 -16.20 27.30 12.26
CA VAL A 138 -15.72 28.13 11.14
C VAL A 138 -16.78 28.27 10.04
N HIS A 139 -17.68 27.29 9.89
CA HIS A 139 -18.79 27.34 8.92
C HIS A 139 -20.20 27.29 9.56
N PRO A 140 -20.49 28.11 10.59
CA PRO A 140 -21.83 28.15 11.18
C PRO A 140 -22.89 28.74 10.24
N ASP A 141 -22.49 29.31 9.11
CA ASP A 141 -23.35 29.95 8.11
C ASP A 141 -23.94 28.97 7.09
N THR A 142 -23.34 27.79 6.90
CA THR A 142 -23.77 26.82 5.88
C THR A 142 -24.83 25.83 6.37
N MET A 143 -25.09 25.77 7.68
CA MET A 143 -25.90 24.71 8.34
C MET A 143 -25.39 23.28 8.11
N LEU A 144 -24.28 23.09 7.39
CA LEU A 144 -23.77 21.79 6.97
C LEU A 144 -23.53 20.86 8.16
N TRP A 145 -23.01 21.39 9.27
CA TRP A 145 -22.82 20.61 10.50
C TRP A 145 -24.12 19.95 11.01
N TYR A 146 -25.30 20.55 10.80
CA TYR A 146 -26.58 19.96 11.20
C TYR A 146 -27.15 18.97 10.19
N MET A 147 -26.62 18.98 8.96
CA MET A 147 -27.14 18.19 7.85
C MET A 147 -26.35 16.90 7.65
N LEU A 148 -25.14 16.82 8.21
CA LEU A 148 -24.27 15.67 8.14
C LEU A 148 -24.64 14.62 9.20
N GLY A 149 -24.73 13.36 8.78
CA GLY A 149 -25.13 12.25 9.66
C GLY A 149 -24.09 11.91 10.74
N TRP A 150 -22.81 12.17 10.49
CA TRP A 150 -21.71 11.81 11.40
C TRP A 150 -21.37 12.87 12.45
N THR A 151 -21.82 14.11 12.27
CA THR A 151 -21.54 15.23 13.18
C THR A 151 -22.45 15.19 14.42
N GLY A 152 -22.03 15.85 15.50
CA GLY A 152 -22.76 15.82 16.77
C GLY A 152 -22.67 14.49 17.51
N GLY A 153 -21.70 13.65 17.12
CA GLY A 153 -21.54 12.27 17.59
C GLY A 153 -22.30 11.23 16.77
N GLY A 154 -23.01 11.64 15.72
CA GLY A 154 -23.83 10.80 14.86
C GLY A 154 -24.82 9.90 15.61
N ASP A 155 -25.34 8.88 14.92
CA ASP A 155 -26.12 7.81 15.55
C ASP A 155 -25.23 6.67 16.08
N GLY A 156 -23.95 6.63 15.68
CA GLY A 156 -22.95 5.68 16.14
C GLY A 156 -21.52 6.26 16.20
N PRO A 157 -20.65 5.72 17.08
CA PRO A 157 -19.29 6.23 17.26
C PRO A 157 -18.42 6.05 16.01
N LEU A 158 -17.45 6.94 15.81
CA LEU A 158 -16.33 6.72 14.89
C LEU A 158 -15.38 5.69 15.52
N THR A 159 -15.23 4.53 14.89
CA THR A 159 -14.50 3.40 15.47
C THR A 159 -13.11 3.20 14.88
N GLN A 160 -12.85 3.78 13.70
CA GLN A 160 -11.60 3.59 12.94
C GLN A 160 -10.88 4.92 12.66
N PRO A 161 -9.55 4.89 12.45
CA PRO A 161 -8.81 6.05 11.96
C PRO A 161 -9.20 6.39 10.51
N MET A 162 -8.91 7.61 10.09
CA MET A 162 -8.90 7.99 8.68
C MET A 162 -7.63 7.45 8.02
N LEU A 163 -7.76 6.74 6.89
CA LEU A 163 -6.60 6.33 6.09
C LEU A 163 -6.03 7.52 5.32
N GLY A 164 -4.71 7.62 5.24
CA GLY A 164 -4.00 8.65 4.48
C GLY A 164 -4.07 10.05 5.09
N GLY A 165 -4.72 10.23 6.25
CA GLY A 165 -4.83 11.52 6.89
C GLY A 165 -3.52 11.98 7.57
N SER A 166 -3.37 13.29 7.70
CA SER A 166 -2.09 13.94 8.07
C SER A 166 -1.86 14.07 9.58
N GLY A 167 -2.87 13.78 10.41
CA GLY A 167 -2.84 14.09 11.84
C GLY A 167 -2.87 15.61 12.12
N HIS A 168 -2.45 16.00 13.32
CA HIS A 168 -2.39 17.41 13.71
C HIS A 168 -1.31 18.19 12.95
N THR A 169 -1.65 19.42 12.52
CA THR A 169 -0.63 20.36 12.03
C THR A 169 0.43 20.59 13.10
N ILE A 170 1.70 20.33 12.75
CA ILE A 170 2.83 20.51 13.67
C ILE A 170 2.97 21.99 14.03
N ASP A 171 2.81 22.28 15.32
CA ASP A 171 3.08 23.58 15.94
C ASP A 171 4.24 23.42 16.94
N PRO A 172 5.45 23.94 16.64
CA PRO A 172 6.60 23.85 17.54
C PRO A 172 6.39 24.47 18.93
N THR A 173 5.35 25.29 19.09
CA THR A 173 4.99 25.93 20.37
C THR A 173 3.96 25.15 21.17
N ASN A 174 3.33 24.14 20.56
CA ASN A 174 2.37 23.25 21.18
C ASN A 174 2.89 21.80 21.16
N PRO A 175 3.41 21.27 22.28
CA PRO A 175 3.95 19.91 22.34
C PRO A 175 2.90 18.81 22.14
N ASP A 176 1.60 19.12 22.19
CA ASP A 176 0.53 18.16 21.93
C ASP A 176 0.26 17.99 20.42
N SER A 177 0.86 18.84 19.56
CA SER A 177 0.65 18.82 18.10
C SER A 177 1.59 17.88 17.36
N TYR A 178 2.63 17.37 18.02
CA TYR A 178 3.63 16.49 17.41
C TYR A 178 4.13 15.43 18.38
N THR A 179 4.71 14.38 17.82
CA THR A 179 5.47 13.36 18.52
C THR A 179 6.89 13.32 17.94
N ILE A 180 7.87 12.86 18.72
CA ILE A 180 9.23 12.66 18.22
C ILE A 180 9.47 11.16 18.11
N ASP A 181 9.84 10.71 16.91
CA ASP A 181 10.25 9.33 16.70
C ASP A 181 11.52 9.06 17.55
N PRO A 182 11.46 8.11 18.49
CA PRO A 182 12.59 7.87 19.40
C PRO A 182 13.80 7.21 18.71
N LEU A 183 13.63 6.63 17.52
CA LEU A 183 14.67 5.97 16.74
C LEU A 183 15.32 6.93 15.74
N THR A 184 14.53 7.71 15.01
CA THR A 184 15.05 8.62 13.98
C THR A 184 15.27 10.06 14.48
N GLY A 185 14.55 10.47 15.52
CA GLY A 185 14.50 11.85 16.00
C GLY A 185 13.59 12.75 15.16
N ASP A 186 12.82 12.20 14.22
CA ASP A 186 11.93 12.97 13.35
C ASP A 186 10.73 13.50 14.12
N THR A 187 10.27 14.70 13.74
CA THR A 187 9.05 15.30 14.28
C THR A 187 7.86 14.85 13.43
N LEU A 188 6.99 14.04 14.00
CA LEU A 188 5.79 13.50 13.36
C LEU A 188 4.54 14.21 13.87
N PRO A 189 3.53 14.46 13.00
CA PRO A 189 2.23 14.95 13.44
C PRO A 189 1.62 14.08 14.56
N ALA A 190 1.01 14.70 15.56
CA ALA A 190 0.29 13.94 16.58
C ALA A 190 -0.98 13.31 15.98
N GLY A 191 -1.35 12.12 16.45
CA GLY A 191 -2.53 11.39 16.01
C GLY A 191 -2.30 10.46 14.81
N THR A 192 -1.12 10.47 14.19
CA THR A 192 -0.78 9.51 13.13
C THR A 192 -0.59 8.10 13.70
N VAL A 193 -1.16 7.11 13.02
CA VAL A 193 -1.11 5.69 13.40
C VAL A 193 -0.85 4.82 12.17
N ALA A 194 -0.26 3.64 12.39
CA ALA A 194 -0.24 2.60 11.39
C ALA A 194 -1.56 1.82 11.48
N ALA A 195 -2.41 1.94 10.46
CA ALA A 195 -3.76 1.42 10.44
C ALA A 195 -3.87 0.22 9.49
N ASN A 196 -4.45 -0.89 9.97
CA ASN A 196 -4.82 -2.03 9.12
C ASN A 196 -6.30 -1.96 8.68
N HIS A 197 -7.12 -1.16 9.38
CA HIS A 197 -8.47 -0.79 8.98
C HIS A 197 -8.64 0.73 9.11
N GLY A 198 -9.46 1.32 8.24
CA GLY A 198 -9.79 2.74 8.36
C GLY A 198 -10.88 3.21 7.42
N TYR A 199 -11.33 4.44 7.64
CA TYR A 199 -12.27 5.12 6.76
C TYR A 199 -11.53 5.82 5.62
N ILE A 200 -12.17 5.87 4.45
CA ILE A 200 -11.86 6.87 3.43
C ILE A 200 -12.76 8.06 3.70
N PHE A 201 -12.13 9.19 4.03
CA PHE A 201 -12.78 10.45 4.33
C PHE A 201 -12.09 11.55 3.53
N ASP A 202 -12.87 12.33 2.78
CA ASP A 202 -12.33 13.37 1.91
C ASP A 202 -13.07 14.69 2.13
N PRO A 203 -12.61 15.53 3.08
CA PRO A 203 -13.23 16.80 3.39
C PRO A 203 -12.66 17.96 2.55
N VAL A 204 -11.72 17.72 1.63
CA VAL A 204 -11.02 18.78 0.87
C VAL A 204 -10.88 18.37 -0.60
N GLY A 205 -11.60 19.03 -1.49
CA GLY A 205 -11.56 18.70 -2.90
C GLY A 205 -10.38 19.33 -3.64
N GLY A 206 -10.53 19.46 -4.95
CA GLY A 206 -9.43 19.78 -5.87
C GLY A 206 -8.88 21.19 -5.69
N ASP A 207 -9.66 22.11 -5.12
CA ASP A 207 -9.25 23.49 -4.88
C ASP A 207 -8.58 23.72 -3.52
N GLY A 208 -8.47 22.68 -2.68
CA GLY A 208 -7.83 22.74 -1.38
C GLY A 208 -8.66 23.43 -0.30
N LEU A 209 -9.93 23.79 -0.57
CA LEU A 209 -10.84 24.37 0.40
C LEU A 209 -11.75 23.28 0.96
N PRO A 210 -11.86 23.14 2.29
CA PRO A 210 -12.72 22.13 2.88
C PRO A 210 -14.20 22.49 2.79
N PHE A 211 -15.04 21.48 2.57
CA PHE A 211 -16.49 21.50 2.69
C PHE A 211 -17.18 22.52 1.78
N ASN A 212 -16.72 22.67 0.55
CA ASN A 212 -17.30 23.63 -0.39
C ASN A 212 -18.16 22.99 -1.49
N GLY A 213 -18.26 21.65 -1.52
CA GLY A 213 -19.11 20.89 -2.41
C GLY A 213 -18.42 20.41 -3.69
N ASP A 214 -17.12 20.65 -3.87
CA ASP A 214 -16.33 20.06 -4.96
C ASP A 214 -15.76 18.67 -4.60
N GLU A 215 -16.01 18.19 -3.38
CA GLU A 215 -15.53 16.90 -2.89
C GLU A 215 -16.33 15.73 -3.50
N PRO A 216 -15.67 14.67 -4.00
CA PRO A 216 -16.35 13.50 -4.57
C PRO A 216 -17.32 12.81 -3.60
N LEU A 217 -17.04 12.90 -2.29
CA LEU A 217 -17.82 12.25 -1.25
C LEU A 217 -18.80 13.20 -0.53
N ALA A 218 -18.96 14.44 -1.02
CA ALA A 218 -19.78 15.46 -0.35
C ALA A 218 -21.20 15.00 -0.04
N ALA A 219 -21.81 14.21 -0.93
CA ALA A 219 -23.18 13.74 -0.74
C ALA A 219 -23.35 12.73 0.40
N THR A 220 -22.32 11.96 0.72
CA THR A 220 -22.37 10.89 1.72
C THR A 220 -21.59 11.26 2.98
N GLY A 221 -21.71 12.54 3.35
CA GLY A 221 -21.05 13.13 4.50
C GLY A 221 -19.54 13.11 4.45
N PHE A 222 -18.96 13.17 3.25
CA PHE A 222 -17.52 13.16 2.99
C PHE A 222 -16.85 11.82 3.30
N PHE A 223 -17.63 10.78 3.61
CA PHE A 223 -17.15 9.41 3.78
C PHE A 223 -17.43 8.57 2.54
N PHE A 224 -16.57 7.59 2.30
CA PHE A 224 -16.91 6.51 1.38
C PHE A 224 -17.87 5.56 2.12
N THR A 225 -19.15 5.66 1.76
CA THR A 225 -20.23 4.87 2.35
C THR A 225 -20.78 3.82 1.39
N TYR A 226 -21.70 2.99 1.86
CA TYR A 226 -22.39 2.03 1.01
C TYR A 226 -23.20 2.74 -0.09
N ASN A 227 -23.93 3.80 0.25
CA ASN A 227 -24.70 4.57 -0.74
C ASN A 227 -23.82 5.11 -1.88
N PHE A 228 -22.63 5.65 -1.56
CA PHE A 228 -21.69 6.08 -2.59
C PHE A 228 -21.18 4.89 -3.42
N MET A 229 -20.85 3.77 -2.78
CA MET A 229 -20.41 2.55 -3.48
C MET A 229 -21.46 2.04 -4.46
N GLU A 230 -22.73 2.03 -4.06
CA GLU A 230 -23.85 1.60 -4.89
C GLU A 230 -24.02 2.55 -6.09
N ALA A 231 -24.04 3.87 -5.85
CA ALA A 231 -24.11 4.86 -6.91
C ALA A 231 -22.93 4.77 -7.90
N ALA A 232 -21.71 4.60 -7.38
CA ALA A 232 -20.49 4.44 -8.16
C ALA A 232 -20.44 3.11 -8.94
N GLY A 233 -21.21 2.10 -8.53
CA GLY A 233 -21.42 0.87 -9.29
C GLY A 233 -22.49 1.01 -10.38
N ILE A 234 -23.65 1.55 -10.02
CA ILE A 234 -24.83 1.64 -10.91
C ILE A 234 -24.59 2.62 -12.05
N PHE A 235 -24.11 3.82 -11.75
CA PHE A 235 -23.96 4.89 -12.75
C PHE A 235 -23.11 4.45 -13.96
N PRO A 236 -21.85 4.00 -13.80
CA PRO A 236 -21.06 3.57 -14.94
C PRO A 236 -21.62 2.30 -15.60
N ALA A 237 -22.25 1.40 -14.85
CA ALA A 237 -22.86 0.20 -15.43
C ALA A 237 -23.99 0.55 -16.41
N VAL A 238 -24.90 1.44 -15.99
CA VAL A 238 -26.02 1.90 -16.82
C VAL A 238 -25.55 2.76 -17.97
N LEU A 239 -24.62 3.70 -17.73
CA LEU A 239 -24.02 4.54 -18.77
C LEU A 239 -23.43 3.67 -19.90
N ASN A 240 -22.58 2.70 -19.54
CA ASN A 240 -21.94 1.81 -20.51
C ASN A 240 -22.95 0.92 -21.23
N ALA A 241 -23.99 0.43 -20.55
CA ALA A 241 -25.03 -0.38 -21.17
C ALA A 241 -25.82 0.41 -22.23
N HIS A 242 -26.18 1.67 -21.94
CA HIS A 242 -26.89 2.54 -22.89
C HIS A 242 -26.01 2.94 -24.07
N LEU A 243 -24.74 3.26 -23.84
CA LEU A 243 -23.77 3.53 -24.91
C LEU A 243 -23.58 2.31 -25.82
N ALA A 244 -23.48 1.10 -25.25
CA ALA A 244 -23.37 -0.14 -26.01
C ALA A 244 -24.63 -0.45 -26.83
N ALA A 245 -25.81 0.01 -26.38
CA ALA A 245 -27.07 -0.08 -27.11
C ALA A 245 -27.22 0.99 -28.20
N GLY A 246 -26.27 1.92 -28.32
CA GLY A 246 -26.24 2.97 -29.34
C GLY A 246 -26.95 4.28 -28.94
N ALA A 247 -27.22 4.50 -27.66
CA ALA A 247 -27.73 5.77 -27.16
C ALA A 247 -26.68 6.89 -27.32
N GLY A 248 -27.15 8.14 -27.44
CA GLY A 248 -26.27 9.30 -27.34
C GLY A 248 -25.70 9.44 -25.92
N LEU A 249 -24.55 10.11 -25.78
CA LEU A 249 -23.90 10.29 -24.47
C LEU A 249 -24.83 10.96 -23.45
N GLU A 250 -25.50 12.05 -23.83
CA GLU A 250 -26.43 12.77 -22.95
C GLU A 250 -27.61 11.89 -22.50
N ASP A 251 -28.22 11.12 -23.43
CA ASP A 251 -29.30 10.18 -23.09
C ASP A 251 -28.81 9.07 -22.15
N ALA A 252 -27.59 8.58 -22.36
CA ALA A 252 -26.98 7.54 -21.52
C ALA A 252 -26.63 8.06 -20.11
N LEU A 253 -26.16 9.31 -20.01
CA LEU A 253 -25.93 9.99 -18.73
C LEU A 253 -27.24 10.22 -17.98
N ALA A 254 -28.32 10.58 -18.69
CA ALA A 254 -29.63 10.79 -18.08
C ALA A 254 -30.17 9.49 -17.50
N ALA A 255 -30.07 8.37 -18.25
CA ALA A 255 -30.47 7.05 -17.77
C ALA A 255 -29.63 6.56 -16.58
N ALA A 256 -28.32 6.81 -16.59
CA ALA A 256 -27.43 6.45 -15.49
C ALA A 256 -27.76 7.20 -14.20
N SER A 257 -27.94 8.52 -14.31
CA SER A 257 -28.33 9.38 -13.19
C SER A 257 -29.74 9.05 -12.67
N ASP A 258 -30.70 8.82 -13.57
CA ASP A 258 -32.07 8.39 -13.21
C ASP A 258 -32.05 7.08 -12.40
N SER A 259 -31.25 6.10 -12.83
CA SER A 259 -31.16 4.80 -12.15
C SER A 259 -30.60 4.90 -10.72
N VAL A 260 -29.65 5.80 -10.49
CA VAL A 260 -29.12 6.08 -9.14
C VAL A 260 -30.17 6.85 -8.32
N ALA A 261 -30.76 7.90 -8.88
CA ALA A 261 -31.73 8.73 -8.16
C ALA A 261 -33.00 7.95 -7.77
N PHE A 262 -33.45 7.03 -8.62
CA PHE A 262 -34.66 6.22 -8.42
C PHE A 262 -34.62 5.35 -7.15
N ILE A 263 -33.45 5.12 -6.55
CA ILE A 263 -33.30 4.43 -5.27
C ILE A 263 -33.94 5.25 -4.14
N TYR A 264 -33.87 6.57 -4.20
CA TYR A 264 -34.19 7.47 -3.10
C TYR A 264 -35.47 8.27 -3.31
N VAL A 265 -35.81 8.58 -4.57
CA VAL A 265 -36.94 9.45 -4.92
C VAL A 265 -37.86 8.79 -5.94
N ASP A 266 -39.05 9.37 -6.13
CA ASP A 266 -40.00 8.87 -7.11
C ASP A 266 -39.51 9.04 -8.56
N ALA A 267 -40.16 8.32 -9.48
CA ALA A 267 -39.78 8.26 -10.89
C ALA A 267 -39.75 9.63 -11.59
N GLU A 268 -40.64 10.56 -11.24
CA GLU A 268 -40.71 11.87 -11.89
C GLU A 268 -39.53 12.73 -11.43
N THR A 269 -39.25 12.71 -10.13
CA THR A 269 -38.10 13.42 -9.53
C THR A 269 -36.77 12.83 -10.01
N ALA A 270 -36.63 11.50 -10.03
CA ALA A 270 -35.43 10.82 -10.53
C ALA A 270 -35.13 11.20 -11.99
N ALA A 271 -36.15 11.19 -12.86
CA ALA A 271 -35.97 11.56 -14.27
C ALA A 271 -35.58 13.03 -14.44
N ALA A 272 -36.11 13.93 -13.60
CA ALA A 272 -35.76 15.34 -13.61
C ALA A 272 -34.31 15.59 -13.16
N ILE A 273 -33.86 14.90 -12.09
CA ILE A 273 -32.46 14.91 -11.66
C ILE A 273 -31.57 14.37 -12.78
N GLY A 274 -31.97 13.25 -13.39
CA GLY A 274 -31.18 12.63 -14.44
C GLY A 274 -30.98 13.52 -15.66
N ALA A 275 -32.02 14.22 -16.10
CA ALA A 275 -31.91 15.21 -17.18
C ALA A 275 -30.98 16.39 -16.81
N SER A 276 -31.06 16.89 -15.57
CA SER A 276 -30.24 18.01 -15.10
C SER A 276 -28.75 17.65 -15.00
N VAL A 277 -28.44 16.50 -14.40
CA VAL A 277 -27.07 16.00 -14.25
C VAL A 277 -26.47 15.67 -15.61
N ALA A 278 -27.21 14.99 -16.48
CA ALA A 278 -26.75 14.67 -17.82
C ALA A 278 -26.38 15.90 -18.65
N SER A 279 -27.23 16.92 -18.63
CA SER A 279 -26.98 18.18 -19.34
C SER A 279 -25.70 18.86 -18.82
N SER A 280 -25.50 18.88 -17.50
CA SER A 280 -24.33 19.48 -16.87
C SER A 280 -23.04 18.74 -17.25
N LEU A 281 -23.00 17.42 -17.06
CA LEU A 281 -21.84 16.58 -17.39
C LEU A 281 -21.54 16.59 -18.89
N TYR A 282 -22.57 16.59 -19.74
CA TYR A 282 -22.40 16.68 -21.19
C TYR A 282 -21.81 18.03 -21.60
N ALA A 283 -22.27 19.13 -20.99
CA ALA A 283 -21.72 20.46 -21.23
C ALA A 283 -20.23 20.53 -20.83
N ASP A 284 -19.86 19.98 -19.67
CA ASP A 284 -18.47 19.95 -19.21
C ASP A 284 -17.58 19.06 -20.08
N TYR A 285 -18.10 17.91 -20.51
CA TYR A 285 -17.43 17.03 -21.48
C TYR A 285 -17.16 17.75 -22.81
N VAL A 286 -18.17 18.44 -23.36
CA VAL A 286 -18.03 19.21 -24.61
C VAL A 286 -17.09 20.41 -24.43
N ALA A 287 -17.13 21.08 -23.28
CA ALA A 287 -16.21 22.16 -22.95
C ALA A 287 -14.76 21.67 -22.90
N CYS A 288 -14.52 20.51 -22.29
CA CYS A 288 -13.22 19.86 -22.28
C CYS A 288 -12.74 19.53 -23.70
N LEU A 289 -13.60 18.96 -24.55
CA LEU A 289 -13.26 18.70 -25.96
C LEU A 289 -12.91 19.99 -26.71
N GLY A 290 -13.56 21.11 -26.37
CA GLY A 290 -13.27 22.44 -26.89
C GLY A 290 -11.86 22.96 -26.60
N THR A 291 -11.16 22.38 -25.61
CA THR A 291 -9.76 22.70 -25.31
C THR A 291 -8.76 22.02 -26.24
N GLY A 292 -9.22 21.07 -27.08
CA GLY A 292 -8.37 20.22 -27.91
C GLY A 292 -7.90 18.93 -27.23
N ALA A 293 -8.36 18.65 -26.02
CA ALA A 293 -8.14 17.38 -25.33
C ALA A 293 -8.85 16.21 -26.06
N SER A 294 -8.32 15.00 -25.90
CA SER A 294 -8.94 13.79 -26.45
C SER A 294 -10.20 13.39 -25.67
N ALA A 295 -11.12 12.69 -26.34
CA ALA A 295 -12.31 12.13 -25.73
C ALA A 295 -12.01 11.32 -24.46
N ASP A 296 -10.93 10.53 -24.45
CA ASP A 296 -10.52 9.72 -23.31
C ASP A 296 -10.11 10.56 -22.09
N VAL A 297 -9.50 11.74 -22.32
CA VAL A 297 -9.11 12.65 -21.23
C VAL A 297 -10.34 13.33 -20.68
N CYS A 298 -11.26 13.74 -21.54
CA CYS A 298 -12.50 14.39 -21.13
C CYS A 298 -13.49 13.42 -20.47
N ALA A 299 -13.38 12.11 -20.71
CA ALA A 299 -14.24 11.11 -20.07
C ALA A 299 -14.11 11.09 -18.53
N ALA A 300 -12.99 11.56 -17.98
CA ALA A 300 -12.80 11.71 -16.53
C ALA A 300 -13.84 12.64 -15.88
N VAL A 301 -14.39 13.61 -16.63
CA VAL A 301 -15.48 14.48 -16.14
C VAL A 301 -16.72 13.66 -15.74
N LEU A 302 -16.95 12.53 -16.42
CA LEU A 302 -18.13 11.70 -16.18
C LEU A 302 -18.05 10.94 -14.85
N GLU A 303 -16.87 10.86 -14.24
CA GLU A 303 -16.67 10.24 -12.92
C GLU A 303 -17.36 11.03 -11.79
N ALA A 304 -17.68 12.32 -12.01
CA ALA A 304 -18.48 13.12 -11.08
C ALA A 304 -19.97 12.72 -11.07
N GLY A 305 -20.41 11.85 -11.99
CA GLY A 305 -21.81 11.46 -12.16
C GLY A 305 -22.52 10.93 -10.91
N PRO A 306 -21.96 9.95 -10.18
CA PRO A 306 -22.52 9.48 -8.91
C PRO A 306 -22.72 10.61 -7.91
N THR A 307 -21.68 11.40 -7.65
CA THR A 307 -21.72 12.52 -6.69
C THR A 307 -22.75 13.56 -7.07
N MET A 308 -22.74 14.03 -8.33
CA MET A 308 -23.70 15.01 -8.83
C MET A 308 -25.15 14.52 -8.73
N THR A 309 -25.37 13.23 -8.97
CA THR A 309 -26.69 12.63 -8.83
C THR A 309 -27.15 12.59 -7.37
N LEU A 310 -26.30 12.11 -6.47
CA LEU A 310 -26.62 12.04 -5.04
C LEU A 310 -26.84 13.42 -4.42
N ILE A 311 -26.06 14.45 -4.83
CA ILE A 311 -26.30 15.85 -4.45
C ILE A 311 -27.68 16.31 -4.95
N GLY A 312 -28.02 16.01 -6.20
CA GLY A 312 -29.33 16.35 -6.77
C GLY A 312 -30.49 15.70 -6.00
N VAL A 313 -30.30 14.46 -5.55
CA VAL A 313 -31.26 13.74 -4.71
C VAL A 313 -31.39 14.41 -3.33
N GLN A 314 -30.28 14.72 -2.65
CA GLN A 314 -30.30 15.41 -1.36
C GLN A 314 -31.05 16.73 -1.42
N GLN A 315 -30.82 17.52 -2.47
CA GLN A 315 -31.50 18.79 -2.68
C GLN A 315 -33.00 18.61 -2.95
N ALA A 316 -33.39 17.55 -3.66
CA ALA A 316 -34.80 17.27 -3.96
C ALA A 316 -35.59 16.83 -2.72
N CYS A 317 -34.92 16.24 -1.73
CA CYS A 317 -35.54 15.69 -0.52
C CYS A 317 -35.24 16.47 0.76
N ASP A 318 -34.67 17.68 0.65
CA ASP A 318 -34.21 18.49 1.80
C ASP A 318 -33.33 17.68 2.78
N TYR A 319 -32.45 16.83 2.25
CA TYR A 319 -31.51 15.96 2.97
C TYR A 319 -32.15 14.86 3.85
N ASP A 320 -33.46 14.62 3.73
CA ASP A 320 -34.20 13.64 4.56
C ASP A 320 -34.33 12.24 3.91
N CYS A 321 -33.87 12.06 2.67
CA CYS A 321 -34.02 10.81 1.92
C CYS A 321 -32.94 9.75 2.18
N GLY A 322 -32.07 9.96 3.17
CA GLY A 322 -31.10 8.94 3.60
C GLY A 322 -29.93 8.71 2.65
N VAL A 323 -29.64 9.66 1.75
CA VAL A 323 -28.42 9.63 0.92
C VAL A 323 -27.17 9.71 1.80
N ASP A 324 -27.18 10.60 2.79
CA ASP A 324 -26.13 10.65 3.78
C ASP A 324 -26.34 9.56 4.84
N ASP A 325 -25.69 8.42 4.63
CA ASP A 325 -25.63 7.29 5.55
C ASP A 325 -24.35 7.30 6.40
N SER A 326 -23.66 8.44 6.50
CA SER A 326 -22.41 8.54 7.26
C SER A 326 -22.58 8.48 8.77
N GLY A 327 -23.81 8.39 9.32
CA GLY A 327 -24.07 8.43 10.76
C GLY A 327 -23.60 7.20 11.55
N TRP A 328 -23.40 6.07 10.88
CA TRP A 328 -22.96 4.81 11.48
C TRP A 328 -21.98 4.04 10.58
N ASP A 329 -21.33 3.02 11.13
CA ASP A 329 -20.52 2.08 10.34
C ASP A 329 -21.42 1.10 9.60
N TYR A 330 -20.98 0.61 8.45
CA TYR A 330 -21.75 -0.29 7.59
C TYR A 330 -22.51 -1.38 8.35
N ASP A 331 -23.83 -1.39 8.15
CA ASP A 331 -24.73 -2.40 8.67
C ASP A 331 -25.27 -3.27 7.52
N PRO A 332 -24.95 -4.58 7.48
CA PRO A 332 -25.45 -5.48 6.44
C PRO A 332 -26.95 -5.77 6.52
N GLU A 333 -27.64 -5.43 7.63
CA GLU A 333 -29.10 -5.54 7.72
C GLU A 333 -29.80 -4.40 6.96
N TYR A 334 -29.21 -3.20 6.99
CA TYR A 334 -29.78 -2.00 6.38
C TYR A 334 -29.10 -1.60 5.07
N GLU A 335 -27.98 -2.24 4.71
CA GLU A 335 -27.17 -1.93 3.53
C GLU A 335 -26.83 -0.42 3.47
N THR A 336 -26.43 0.15 4.61
CA THR A 336 -26.09 1.57 4.75
C THR A 336 -24.96 1.73 5.76
N GLY A 337 -24.18 2.81 5.64
CA GLY A 337 -23.15 3.18 6.60
C GLY A 337 -21.78 3.44 5.96
N ARG A 338 -20.89 4.02 6.75
CA ARG A 338 -19.47 4.20 6.42
C ARG A 338 -18.80 2.85 6.20
N LEU A 339 -18.15 2.66 5.06
CA LEU A 339 -17.38 1.44 4.82
C LEU A 339 -16.04 1.50 5.55
N VAL A 340 -15.68 0.40 6.19
CA VAL A 340 -14.36 0.21 6.79
C VAL A 340 -13.49 -0.56 5.81
N PHE A 341 -12.41 0.07 5.37
CA PHE A 341 -11.49 -0.52 4.42
C PHE A 341 -10.39 -1.28 5.15
N GLU A 342 -10.13 -2.50 4.73
CA GLU A 342 -8.97 -3.29 5.17
C GLU A 342 -7.78 -3.00 4.25
N VAL A 343 -6.63 -2.71 4.86
CA VAL A 343 -5.35 -2.68 4.16
C VAL A 343 -4.88 -4.12 4.01
N ASP A 344 -5.17 -4.70 2.85
CA ASP A 344 -4.71 -6.05 2.53
C ASP A 344 -3.18 -6.07 2.29
N ASN A 345 -2.55 -7.20 2.59
CA ASN A 345 -1.13 -7.38 2.44
C ASN A 345 -0.73 -7.29 0.96
N SER A 346 -0.17 -6.15 0.56
CA SER A 346 0.60 -6.10 -0.69
C SER A 346 1.91 -6.86 -0.47
N CYS A 347 2.02 -8.04 -1.10
CA CYS A 347 3.22 -8.86 -1.02
C CYS A 347 4.30 -8.25 -1.93
N ILE A 348 5.29 -7.61 -1.33
CA ILE A 348 6.44 -7.04 -2.04
C ILE A 348 7.48 -8.15 -2.17
N PRO A 349 7.97 -8.46 -3.40
CA PRO A 349 9.07 -9.39 -3.57
C PRO A 349 10.26 -8.96 -2.73
N ASP A 350 10.72 -9.85 -1.85
CA ASP A 350 11.91 -9.66 -1.05
C ASP A 350 13.10 -10.34 -1.74
N ASN A 351 14.26 -9.70 -1.70
CA ASN A 351 15.53 -10.26 -2.11
C ASN A 351 16.44 -10.28 -0.89
N THR A 352 16.58 -11.45 -0.29
CA THR A 352 17.38 -11.63 0.92
C THR A 352 18.83 -11.95 0.57
N THR A 353 19.75 -11.45 1.40
CA THR A 353 21.18 -11.78 1.34
C THR A 353 21.58 -12.44 2.65
N GLN A 354 22.12 -13.65 2.57
CA GLN A 354 22.69 -14.37 3.70
C GLN A 354 24.19 -14.19 3.72
N ARG A 355 24.72 -13.69 4.83
CA ARG A 355 26.16 -13.67 5.12
C ARG A 355 26.39 -14.48 6.38
N VAL A 356 27.18 -15.53 6.26
CA VAL A 356 27.43 -16.43 7.37
C VAL A 356 28.92 -16.48 7.64
N ASN A 357 29.27 -16.35 8.91
CA ASN A 357 30.61 -16.60 9.41
C ASN A 357 30.51 -17.63 10.54
N THR A 358 31.20 -18.76 10.39
CA THR A 358 31.23 -19.83 11.39
C THR A 358 32.66 -20.13 11.82
N PHE A 359 32.82 -20.38 13.12
CA PHE A 359 34.09 -20.69 13.74
C PHE A 359 34.02 -22.10 14.33
N TRP A 360 35.00 -22.92 14.00
CA TRP A 360 35.12 -24.28 14.51
C TRP A 360 36.51 -24.45 15.10
N THR A 361 36.57 -25.04 16.29
CA THR A 361 37.83 -25.40 16.94
C THR A 361 37.95 -26.91 16.97
N TYR A 362 39.14 -27.40 16.64
CA TYR A 362 39.48 -28.81 16.69
C TYR A 362 39.84 -29.20 18.14
N ASP A 363 38.93 -29.94 18.80
CA ASP A 363 39.12 -30.39 20.19
C ASP A 363 39.87 -31.74 20.34
N GLY A 364 40.47 -32.27 19.26
CA GLY A 364 41.39 -33.43 19.32
C GLY A 364 41.02 -34.64 18.47
#